data_AF-A0A9P3PYY1-F1
#
_entry.id   AF-A0A9P3PYY1-F1
#
_cell.length_a   1.000
_cell.length_b   1.000
_cell.length_c   1.000
_cell.angle_alpha   90.00
_cell.angle_beta   90.00
_cell.angle_gamma   90.00
#
_symmetry.space_group_name_H-M   'P 1'
#
loop_
_entity.id
_entity.type
_entity.pdbx_description
1 polymer ?
#
loop_
_entity_poly.entity_id
_entity_poly.type
_entity_poly.pdbx_seq_one_letter_code
_entity_poly.pdbx_strand_id
1 'polypeptide(L)'
;MIVLPTVLLLVAHLVKGTPLAYQDSRALAIRQSDDGAVGDFFDFDASPFDTPSSDPSAVDNPDSPAFATADAAVTPNAEAASIGARSACPAGINAATVNLIKSFEGFVPRPAPDPIGLPTVGFGHRCKTKGCSEVPFKFPLTQTTASQLLQSDVKPFVACINGAVSRKVVLNDNQLGALTSWSFNVGCGAAKSSTLVKRLNAGQNPNTVAAQELPRWNKAGGKVFAGLTRRRAAEVKLFQTPSKVKAHPC
;
A
#
# COMPACT_ATOMS: atom_id res chain seq x y z
N MET A 1 -11.14 -23.54 -3.11
CA MET A 1 -11.98 -22.39 -2.69
C MET A 1 -11.09 -21.18 -2.51
N ILE A 2 -10.98 -20.32 -3.51
CA ILE A 2 -10.23 -19.05 -3.43
C ILE A 2 -11.27 -17.96 -3.63
N VAL A 3 -11.72 -17.38 -2.53
CA VAL A 3 -12.75 -16.33 -2.50
C VAL A 3 -12.03 -14.99 -2.63
N LEU A 4 -12.26 -14.28 -3.74
CA LEU A 4 -11.75 -12.94 -4.02
C LEU A 4 -12.18 -11.96 -2.91
N PRO A 5 -11.33 -11.02 -2.47
CA PRO A 5 -11.72 -10.03 -1.46
C PRO A 5 -12.63 -8.97 -2.09
N THR A 6 -13.88 -8.95 -1.64
CA THR A 6 -14.87 -7.91 -1.95
C THR A 6 -14.47 -6.61 -1.26
N VAL A 7 -13.65 -5.78 -1.92
CA VAL A 7 -13.59 -4.34 -1.62
C VAL A 7 -14.30 -3.61 -2.74
N LEU A 8 -15.63 -3.72 -2.72
CA LEU A 8 -16.55 -2.82 -3.43
C LEU A 8 -17.69 -2.47 -2.48
N LEU A 9 -17.36 -1.86 -1.34
CA LEU A 9 -18.35 -1.19 -0.50
C LEU A 9 -18.31 0.31 -0.78
N LEU A 10 -18.74 0.70 -1.98
CA LEU A 10 -19.39 2.00 -2.18
C LEU A 10 -20.36 1.89 -3.36
N VAL A 11 -21.61 2.27 -3.08
CA VAL A 11 -22.79 2.37 -3.96
C VAL A 11 -23.62 1.08 -4.12
N ALA A 12 -24.39 0.76 -3.07
CA ALA A 12 -25.68 0.10 -3.23
C ALA A 12 -26.65 0.62 -2.15
N HIS A 13 -27.10 1.87 -2.32
CA HIS A 13 -28.41 2.29 -1.85
C HIS A 13 -29.15 2.87 -3.06
N LEU A 14 -30.39 2.43 -3.23
CA LEU A 14 -31.32 2.68 -4.34
C LEU A 14 -31.13 1.74 -5.54
N VAL A 15 -31.78 0.58 -5.50
CA VAL A 15 -32.97 0.26 -6.31
C VAL A 15 -33.61 -0.99 -5.68
N LYS A 16 -34.91 -0.91 -5.39
CA LYS A 16 -35.70 -1.98 -4.79
C LYS A 16 -35.91 -3.10 -5.82
N GLY A 17 -35.71 -4.35 -5.39
CA GLY A 17 -36.45 -5.52 -5.85
C GLY A 17 -36.01 -6.18 -7.15
N THR A 18 -35.17 -7.21 -7.05
CA THR A 18 -35.27 -8.48 -7.81
C THR A 18 -34.28 -9.48 -7.20
N PRO A 19 -34.68 -10.74 -6.90
CA PRO A 19 -33.77 -11.75 -6.39
C PRO A 19 -33.00 -12.38 -7.56
N LEU A 20 -31.68 -12.21 -7.62
CA LEU A 20 -30.86 -12.96 -8.57
C LEU A 20 -30.26 -14.18 -7.88
N ALA A 21 -30.72 -15.33 -8.37
CA ALA A 21 -30.26 -16.65 -8.00
C ALA A 21 -28.76 -16.81 -8.24
N TYR A 22 -28.13 -17.51 -7.31
CA TYR A 22 -26.74 -17.95 -7.31
C TYR A 22 -26.46 -18.85 -8.53
N GLN A 23 -25.78 -18.30 -9.54
CA GLN A 23 -25.14 -19.08 -10.61
C GLN A 23 -23.64 -19.10 -10.33
N ASP A 24 -23.14 -20.32 -10.17
CA ASP A 24 -21.78 -20.72 -9.85
C ASP A 24 -20.74 -20.02 -10.76
N SER A 25 -20.08 -18.98 -10.24
CA SER A 25 -19.04 -18.21 -10.94
C SER A 25 -17.66 -18.55 -10.40
N ARG A 26 -17.27 -19.80 -10.60
CA ARG A 26 -15.85 -20.15 -10.75
C ARG A 26 -15.32 -19.29 -11.91
N ALA A 27 -14.36 -18.41 -11.60
CA ALA A 27 -13.69 -17.50 -12.53
C ALA A 27 -14.59 -16.44 -13.20
N LEU A 28 -14.85 -15.32 -12.50
CA LEU A 28 -14.90 -14.03 -13.19
C LEU A 28 -13.47 -13.70 -13.64
N ALA A 29 -13.13 -14.23 -14.82
CA ALA A 29 -11.89 -13.98 -15.50
C ALA A 29 -11.71 -12.47 -15.70
N ILE A 30 -10.76 -11.88 -14.97
CA ILE A 30 -10.06 -10.67 -15.43
C ILE A 30 -9.14 -11.15 -16.56
N ARG A 31 -9.71 -11.49 -17.71
CA ARG A 31 -8.95 -11.60 -18.96
C ARG A 31 -9.06 -10.25 -19.64
N GLN A 32 -7.92 -9.56 -19.68
CA GLN A 32 -7.70 -8.46 -20.60
C GLN A 32 -7.75 -9.05 -22.02
N SER A 33 -8.59 -8.51 -22.89
CA SER A 33 -8.40 -8.65 -24.34
C SER A 33 -7.21 -7.78 -24.71
N ASP A 34 -6.20 -8.39 -25.33
CA ASP A 34 -5.03 -7.71 -25.85
C ASP A 34 -5.42 -7.00 -27.14
N ASP A 35 -5.65 -5.69 -27.07
CA ASP A 35 -5.59 -4.81 -28.24
C ASP A 35 -4.93 -3.49 -27.82
N GLY A 36 -3.83 -3.19 -28.50
CA GLY A 36 -3.02 -1.99 -28.29
C GLY A 36 -3.53 -0.80 -29.09
N ALA A 37 -3.27 0.39 -28.58
CA ALA A 37 -2.97 1.59 -29.35
C ALA A 37 -2.37 2.62 -28.39
N VAL A 38 -1.12 2.98 -28.62
CA VAL A 38 -0.45 4.14 -28.06
C VAL A 38 -0.95 5.38 -28.80
N GLY A 39 -1.22 6.45 -28.06
CA GLY A 39 -1.53 7.77 -28.60
C GLY A 39 -0.84 8.80 -27.70
N ASP A 40 0.14 9.48 -28.29
CA ASP A 40 0.89 10.63 -27.76
C ASP A 40 -0.01 11.85 -27.50
N PHE A 41 0.63 12.97 -27.10
CA PHE A 41 0.16 14.37 -27.10
C PHE A 41 -0.49 14.83 -25.76
N PHE A 42 -0.02 15.84 -25.01
CA PHE A 42 0.76 17.05 -25.31
C PHE A 42 1.52 17.59 -24.08
N ASP A 43 2.58 18.35 -24.39
CA ASP A 43 3.28 19.37 -23.59
C ASP A 43 2.39 20.25 -22.71
N PHE A 44 2.83 20.50 -21.47
CA PHE A 44 2.50 21.74 -20.77
C PHE A 44 3.76 22.31 -20.14
N ASP A 45 4.12 23.46 -20.69
CA ASP A 45 5.30 24.29 -20.47
C ASP A 45 5.44 24.76 -19.02
N ALA A 46 6.68 24.80 -18.56
CA ALA A 46 7.11 25.31 -17.28
C ALA A 46 7.74 26.69 -17.49
N SER A 47 7.38 27.70 -16.69
CA SER A 47 8.25 28.85 -16.48
C SER A 47 7.97 29.57 -15.15
N PRO A 48 8.99 30.27 -14.61
CA PRO A 48 9.19 30.50 -13.18
C PRO A 48 8.89 31.95 -12.76
N PHE A 49 8.68 32.21 -11.47
CA PHE A 49 8.61 33.57 -10.95
C PHE A 49 9.41 33.73 -9.65
N ASP A 50 10.52 34.46 -9.81
CA ASP A 50 11.08 35.54 -9.00
C ASP A 50 11.23 35.42 -7.48
N THR A 51 12.51 35.41 -7.07
CA THR A 51 13.02 36.01 -5.83
C THR A 51 13.19 37.52 -5.98
N PRO A 52 13.18 38.28 -4.87
CA PRO A 52 14.31 39.21 -4.68
C PRO A 52 14.93 39.24 -3.27
N SER A 53 16.24 39.42 -3.34
CA SER A 53 17.24 39.85 -2.33
C SER A 53 16.90 41.15 -1.61
N SER A 54 17.26 41.29 -0.33
CA SER A 54 18.38 42.17 0.14
C SER A 54 18.32 42.48 1.66
N ASP A 55 19.40 42.10 2.35
CA ASP A 55 19.95 42.64 3.63
C ASP A 55 20.41 44.13 3.43
N PRO A 56 20.84 44.98 4.42
CA PRO A 56 21.59 44.61 5.64
C PRO A 56 21.49 45.51 6.93
N SER A 57 22.14 45.03 8.01
CA SER A 57 22.80 45.77 9.13
C SER A 57 21.93 46.49 10.18
N ALA A 58 22.27 46.67 11.47
CA ALA A 58 23.21 46.13 12.47
C ALA A 58 22.97 46.99 13.74
N VAL A 59 23.06 46.46 14.97
CA VAL A 59 23.55 47.19 16.16
C VAL A 59 23.90 46.21 17.30
N ASP A 60 25.13 46.38 17.79
CA ASP A 60 25.77 45.82 18.99
C ASP A 60 24.97 46.14 20.29
N ASN A 61 25.17 45.55 21.47
CA ASN A 61 26.41 45.30 22.23
C ASN A 61 26.07 44.50 23.53
N PRO A 62 26.99 44.25 24.51
CA PRO A 62 27.16 42.96 25.17
C PRO A 62 26.80 42.97 26.67
N ASP A 63 26.85 41.81 27.33
CA ASP A 63 27.53 41.63 28.63
C ASP A 63 27.34 40.19 29.15
N SER A 64 28.48 39.53 29.42
CA SER A 64 28.62 38.27 30.17
C SER A 64 28.94 38.59 31.66
N PRO A 65 28.97 37.64 32.63
CA PRO A 65 29.95 36.53 32.70
C PRO A 65 29.30 35.18 33.06
N ALA A 66 29.70 34.05 32.45
CA ALA A 66 30.82 33.19 32.82
C ALA A 66 30.77 32.60 34.25
N PHE A 67 30.53 31.29 34.34
CA PHE A 67 31.19 30.42 35.32
C PHE A 67 31.48 29.05 34.69
N ALA A 68 32.76 28.70 34.72
CA ALA A 68 33.33 27.44 34.27
C ALA A 68 33.30 26.38 35.39
N THR A 69 33.38 25.10 35.02
CA THR A 69 34.45 24.18 35.47
C THR A 69 34.41 22.86 34.67
N ALA A 70 35.60 22.39 34.31
CA ALA A 70 35.92 21.11 33.66
C ALA A 70 35.83 19.92 34.64
N ASP A 71 35.66 18.68 34.17
CA ASP A 71 36.79 17.76 33.93
C ASP A 71 36.38 16.32 33.54
N ALA A 72 37.27 15.73 32.73
CA ALA A 72 37.66 14.30 32.60
C ALA A 72 36.61 13.21 32.27
N ALA A 73 36.78 12.56 31.10
CA ALA A 73 37.50 11.28 30.97
C ALA A 73 37.26 10.60 29.61
N VAL A 74 38.34 10.40 28.86
CA VAL A 74 38.44 9.50 27.71
C VAL A 74 38.62 8.06 28.22
N THR A 75 37.82 7.13 27.70
CA THR A 75 38.29 5.76 27.46
C THR A 75 37.84 5.32 26.05
N PRO A 76 38.71 4.70 25.25
CA PRO A 76 38.33 4.10 23.98
C PRO A 76 37.85 2.67 24.26
N ASN A 77 36.64 2.32 23.83
CA ASN A 77 36.23 0.92 23.85
C ASN A 77 35.65 0.50 22.50
N ALA A 78 36.50 -0.25 21.79
CA ALA A 78 36.20 -1.35 20.89
C ALA A 78 35.24 -1.08 19.73
N GLU A 79 35.83 -0.74 18.58
CA GLU A 79 35.45 -1.41 17.33
C GLU A 79 35.61 -2.93 17.51
N ALA A 80 34.51 -3.67 17.43
CA ALA A 80 34.51 -5.06 17.03
C ALA A 80 33.17 -5.41 16.37
N ALA A 81 33.18 -5.36 15.04
CA ALA A 81 32.44 -6.22 14.12
C ALA A 81 30.98 -6.58 14.47
N SER A 82 30.01 -5.85 13.90
CA SER A 82 28.75 -6.50 13.53
C SER A 82 28.87 -7.05 12.12
N ILE A 83 29.14 -8.35 12.08
CA ILE A 83 28.99 -9.24 10.92
C ILE A 83 27.66 -8.91 10.24
N GLY A 84 27.72 -8.70 8.93
CA GLY A 84 26.62 -8.24 8.09
C GLY A 84 25.25 -8.76 8.53
N ALA A 85 24.44 -7.83 9.06
CA ALA A 85 23.02 -8.06 9.19
C ALA A 85 22.48 -8.36 7.78
N ARG A 86 22.22 -9.63 7.51
CA ARG A 86 21.31 -10.03 6.43
C ARG A 86 20.10 -9.13 6.62
N SER A 87 19.82 -8.22 5.68
CA SER A 87 18.63 -7.37 5.74
C SER A 87 17.43 -8.29 5.93
N ALA A 88 16.97 -8.39 7.17
CA ALA A 88 15.81 -9.18 7.50
C ALA A 88 14.64 -8.51 6.77
N CYS A 89 13.83 -9.33 6.11
CA CYS A 89 12.61 -8.86 5.50
C CYS A 89 11.83 -8.02 6.51
N PRO A 90 11.25 -6.88 6.12
CA PRO A 90 10.34 -6.16 6.99
C PRO A 90 9.26 -7.13 7.51
N ALA A 91 9.04 -7.16 8.83
CA ALA A 91 8.08 -8.08 9.47
C ALA A 91 6.60 -7.81 9.07
N GLY A 92 6.36 -6.75 8.30
CA GLY A 92 5.06 -6.30 7.80
C GLY A 92 5.24 -5.18 6.79
N ILE A 93 4.16 -4.45 6.51
CA ILE A 93 4.19 -3.26 5.65
C ILE A 93 4.50 -2.00 6.45
N ASN A 94 5.03 -0.97 5.81
CA ASN A 94 5.34 0.29 6.47
C ASN A 94 4.07 1.13 6.76
N ALA A 95 4.23 2.19 7.56
CA ALA A 95 3.12 3.06 7.95
C ALA A 95 2.44 3.75 6.76
N ALA A 96 3.20 4.12 5.73
CA ALA A 96 2.67 4.74 4.51
C ALA A 96 1.68 3.79 3.79
N THR A 97 2.03 2.50 3.72
CA THR A 97 1.16 1.47 3.14
C THR A 97 -0.09 1.23 3.98
N VAL A 98 0.05 1.16 5.31
CA VAL A 98 -1.10 1.03 6.22
C VAL A 98 -2.07 2.19 6.01
N ASN A 99 -1.56 3.42 5.98
CA ASN A 99 -2.38 4.61 5.76
C ASN A 99 -3.03 4.64 4.38
N LEU A 100 -2.31 4.20 3.34
CA LEU A 100 -2.86 4.07 1.99
C LEU A 100 -4.09 3.15 1.99
N ILE A 101 -3.95 1.93 2.52
CA ILE A 101 -5.05 0.96 2.56
C ILE A 101 -6.23 1.52 3.39
N LYS A 102 -5.96 2.06 4.58
CA LYS A 102 -6.99 2.65 5.46
C LYS A 102 -7.84 3.71 4.74
N SER A 103 -7.23 4.53 3.88
CA SER A 103 -7.94 5.58 3.15
C SER A 103 -8.94 5.06 2.12
N PHE A 104 -8.86 3.79 1.72
CA PHE A 104 -9.78 3.15 0.77
C PHE A 104 -10.75 2.15 1.40
N GLU A 105 -10.36 1.48 2.49
CA GLU A 105 -11.19 0.42 3.11
C GLU A 105 -12.28 0.97 4.06
N GLY A 106 -12.08 2.15 4.64
CA GLY A 106 -12.95 2.67 5.69
C GLY A 106 -12.83 1.90 7.02
N PHE A 107 -13.31 2.49 8.11
CA PHE A 107 -13.17 1.93 9.46
C PHE A 107 -14.51 1.43 10.02
N VAL A 108 -14.55 0.15 10.40
CA VAL A 108 -15.72 -0.50 11.00
C VAL A 108 -15.39 -0.96 12.43
N PRO A 109 -15.89 -0.32 13.49
CA PRO A 109 -15.48 -0.60 14.86
C PRO A 109 -16.05 -1.90 15.45
N ARG A 110 -17.15 -2.43 14.91
CA ARG A 110 -17.78 -3.68 15.37
C ARG A 110 -18.14 -4.55 14.17
N PRO A 111 -18.15 -5.89 14.28
CA PRO A 111 -18.58 -6.76 13.19
C PRO A 111 -19.93 -6.31 12.64
N ALA A 112 -19.94 -5.84 11.40
CA ALA A 112 -21.12 -5.36 10.71
C ALA A 112 -21.61 -6.42 9.71
N PRO A 113 -22.93 -6.69 9.62
CA PRO A 113 -23.45 -7.65 8.65
C PRO A 113 -23.02 -7.30 7.23
N ASP A 114 -22.45 -8.28 6.53
CA ASP A 114 -22.26 -8.23 5.09
C ASP A 114 -23.54 -8.79 4.44
N PRO A 115 -24.22 -8.06 3.55
CA PRO A 115 -25.43 -8.53 2.87
C PRO A 115 -25.29 -9.88 2.16
N ILE A 116 -24.05 -10.29 1.85
CA ILE A 116 -23.75 -11.47 1.02
C ILE A 116 -22.90 -12.49 1.80
N GLY A 117 -22.62 -12.27 3.10
CA GLY A 117 -21.68 -13.16 3.80
C GLY A 117 -21.49 -12.94 5.30
N LEU A 118 -20.31 -13.36 5.74
CA LEU A 118 -19.87 -13.21 7.13
C LEU A 118 -19.52 -11.74 7.43
N PRO A 119 -19.63 -11.30 8.68
CA PRO A 119 -19.40 -9.90 9.04
C PRO A 119 -18.02 -9.38 8.65
N THR A 120 -17.93 -8.05 8.50
CA THR A 120 -16.65 -7.35 8.33
C THR A 120 -16.36 -6.42 9.49
N VAL A 121 -15.08 -6.22 9.82
CA VAL A 121 -14.64 -5.35 10.91
C VAL A 121 -13.28 -4.71 10.60
N GLY A 122 -12.91 -3.64 11.32
CA GLY A 122 -11.65 -2.94 11.14
C GLY A 122 -11.55 -2.29 9.76
N PHE A 123 -10.44 -2.55 9.06
CA PHE A 123 -10.18 -2.09 7.69
C PHE A 123 -10.32 -3.26 6.72
N GLY A 124 -11.55 -3.76 6.57
CA GLY A 124 -11.88 -4.83 5.62
C GLY A 124 -11.57 -6.27 6.08
N HIS A 125 -11.38 -6.50 7.39
CA HIS A 125 -11.20 -7.86 7.92
C HIS A 125 -12.51 -8.64 7.72
N ARG A 126 -12.45 -9.77 6.99
CA ARG A 126 -13.58 -10.68 6.80
C ARG A 126 -13.59 -11.72 7.91
N CYS A 127 -14.60 -11.66 8.76
CA CYS A 127 -14.77 -12.63 9.83
C CYS A 127 -15.01 -14.03 9.24
N LYS A 128 -14.49 -15.05 9.91
CA LYS A 128 -14.70 -16.48 9.64
C LYS A 128 -15.94 -17.02 10.37
N THR A 129 -16.40 -16.30 11.38
CA THR A 129 -17.58 -16.65 12.18
C THR A 129 -18.51 -15.46 12.31
N LYS A 130 -19.80 -15.71 12.61
CA LYS A 130 -20.79 -14.62 12.83
C LYS A 130 -20.41 -13.69 13.99
N GLY A 131 -19.68 -14.21 14.99
CA GLY A 131 -19.22 -13.44 16.15
C GLY A 131 -17.84 -12.79 15.98
N CYS A 132 -17.13 -13.09 14.89
CA CYS A 132 -15.75 -12.63 14.67
C CYS A 132 -14.79 -12.95 15.83
N SER A 133 -14.99 -14.10 16.50
CA SER A 133 -14.24 -14.47 17.71
C SER A 133 -12.76 -14.75 17.47
N GLU A 134 -12.37 -14.96 16.22
CA GLU A 134 -10.99 -15.11 15.78
C GLU A 134 -10.18 -13.80 15.83
N VAL A 135 -10.83 -12.64 15.97
CA VAL A 135 -10.15 -11.36 16.17
C VAL A 135 -9.66 -11.27 17.61
N PRO A 136 -8.35 -11.09 17.87
CA PRO A 136 -7.78 -11.14 19.23
C PRO A 136 -8.04 -9.87 20.06
N PHE A 137 -8.80 -8.91 19.53
CA PHE A 137 -9.07 -7.63 20.14
C PHE A 137 -10.52 -7.55 20.61
N LYS A 138 -10.75 -6.88 21.74
CA LYS A 138 -12.10 -6.61 22.23
C LYS A 138 -12.81 -5.61 21.33
N PHE A 139 -14.09 -5.84 21.07
CA PHE A 139 -14.95 -4.88 20.38
C PHE A 139 -15.51 -3.83 21.36
N PRO A 140 -15.73 -2.58 20.92
CA PRO A 140 -15.40 -2.04 19.61
C PRO A 140 -13.88 -1.90 19.42
N LEU A 141 -13.39 -2.17 18.20
CA LEU A 141 -12.01 -1.87 17.84
C LEU A 141 -11.77 -0.37 17.92
N THR A 142 -10.54 -0.02 18.28
CA THR A 142 -9.97 1.31 18.05
C THR A 142 -9.28 1.34 16.68
N GLN A 143 -9.02 2.53 16.12
CA GLN A 143 -8.24 2.60 14.88
C GLN A 143 -6.85 1.96 15.04
N THR A 144 -6.26 2.02 16.23
CA THR A 144 -4.96 1.40 16.55
C THR A 144 -5.04 -0.12 16.46
N THR A 145 -6.01 -0.74 17.16
CA THR A 145 -6.19 -2.20 17.13
C THR A 145 -6.64 -2.70 15.77
N ALA A 146 -7.47 -1.94 15.04
CA ALA A 146 -7.80 -2.24 13.66
C ALA A 146 -6.61 -2.11 12.70
N SER A 147 -5.67 -1.20 12.95
CA SER A 147 -4.43 -1.10 12.17
C SER A 147 -3.50 -2.28 12.45
N GLN A 148 -3.45 -2.78 13.70
CA GLN A 148 -2.73 -4.00 14.07
C GLN A 148 -3.36 -5.25 13.43
N LEU A 149 -4.70 -5.32 13.37
CA LEU A 149 -5.42 -6.36 12.65
C LEU A 149 -5.08 -6.31 11.14
N LEU A 150 -5.13 -5.12 10.53
CA LEU A 150 -4.77 -4.92 9.13
C LEU A 150 -3.33 -5.38 8.82
N GLN A 151 -2.36 -5.06 9.68
CA GLN A 151 -0.98 -5.56 9.55
C GLN A 151 -0.89 -7.08 9.53
N SER A 152 -1.81 -7.78 10.19
CA SER A 152 -1.89 -9.24 10.14
C SER A 152 -2.58 -9.73 8.87
N ASP A 153 -3.67 -9.06 8.47
CA ASP A 153 -4.46 -9.42 7.29
C ASP A 153 -3.72 -9.24 5.96
N VAL A 154 -2.76 -8.32 5.89
CA VAL A 154 -1.95 -8.10 4.69
C VAL A 154 -0.83 -9.13 4.52
N LYS A 155 -0.45 -9.88 5.56
CA LYS A 155 0.67 -10.85 5.49
C LYS A 155 0.54 -11.86 4.35
N PRO A 156 -0.63 -12.49 4.09
CA PRO A 156 -0.79 -13.38 2.94
C PRO A 156 -0.58 -12.68 1.60
N PHE A 157 -0.88 -11.39 1.49
CA PHE A 157 -0.68 -10.61 0.26
C PHE A 157 0.78 -10.17 0.07
N VAL A 158 1.48 -9.84 1.16
CA VAL A 158 2.94 -9.63 1.15
C VAL A 158 3.63 -10.91 0.70
N ALA A 159 3.30 -12.06 1.29
CA ALA A 159 3.84 -13.36 0.91
C ALA A 159 3.49 -13.71 -0.55
N CYS A 160 2.27 -13.37 -1.00
CA CYS A 160 1.86 -13.54 -2.38
C CYS A 160 2.75 -12.78 -3.36
N ILE A 161 3.00 -11.48 -3.12
CA ILE A 161 3.85 -10.66 -3.99
C ILE A 161 5.29 -11.13 -3.94
N ASN A 162 5.83 -11.43 -2.75
CA ASN A 162 7.19 -11.95 -2.59
C ASN A 162 7.40 -13.30 -3.30
N GLY A 163 6.39 -14.16 -3.34
CA GLY A 163 6.46 -15.43 -4.09
C GLY A 163 6.20 -15.28 -5.59
N ALA A 164 5.59 -14.18 -6.03
CA ALA A 164 5.25 -13.94 -7.43
C ALA A 164 6.35 -13.16 -8.18
N VAL A 165 7.00 -12.23 -7.49
CA VAL A 165 8.08 -11.42 -8.04
C VAL A 165 9.40 -12.18 -7.90
N SER A 166 10.16 -12.22 -9.00
CA SER A 166 11.46 -12.88 -9.08
C SER A 166 12.46 -12.26 -8.12
N ARG A 167 13.25 -13.09 -7.43
CA ARG A 167 14.30 -12.64 -6.49
C ARG A 167 15.37 -11.74 -7.12
N LYS A 168 15.42 -11.65 -8.46
CA LYS A 168 16.32 -10.73 -9.19
C LYS A 168 15.80 -9.29 -9.21
N VAL A 169 14.51 -9.08 -9.00
CA VAL A 169 13.90 -7.75 -8.89
C VAL A 169 14.18 -7.22 -7.48
N VAL A 170 14.60 -5.97 -7.36
CA VAL A 170 14.78 -5.32 -6.07
C VAL A 170 13.69 -4.27 -5.89
N LEU A 171 12.93 -4.38 -4.80
CA LEU A 171 11.90 -3.40 -4.43
C LEU A 171 12.19 -2.84 -3.05
N ASN A 172 11.94 -1.55 -2.87
CA ASN A 172 11.89 -0.94 -1.54
C ASN A 172 10.53 -1.20 -0.85
N ASP A 173 10.43 -0.84 0.43
CA ASP A 173 9.23 -1.05 1.25
C ASP A 173 7.98 -0.31 0.76
N ASN A 174 8.11 0.88 0.18
CA ASN A 174 7.00 1.58 -0.47
C ASN A 174 6.50 0.86 -1.71
N GLN A 175 7.43 0.35 -2.54
CA GLN A 175 7.10 -0.41 -3.75
C GLN A 175 6.40 -1.73 -3.41
N LEU A 176 6.96 -2.51 -2.48
CA LEU A 176 6.31 -3.73 -2.00
C LEU A 176 4.96 -3.42 -1.35
N GLY A 177 4.89 -2.34 -0.58
CA GLY A 177 3.68 -1.85 0.06
C GLY A 177 2.56 -1.52 -0.92
N ALA A 178 2.86 -0.75 -1.97
CA ALA A 178 1.91 -0.42 -3.02
C ALA A 178 1.39 -1.67 -3.75
N LEU A 179 2.27 -2.63 -4.09
CA LEU A 179 1.84 -3.91 -4.68
C LEU A 179 1.02 -4.76 -3.71
N THR A 180 1.29 -4.67 -2.40
CA THR A 180 0.52 -5.33 -1.36
C THR A 180 -0.88 -4.72 -1.25
N SER A 181 -1.03 -3.39 -1.25
CA SER A 181 -2.33 -2.71 -1.28
C SER A 181 -3.16 -3.10 -2.51
N TRP A 182 -2.51 -3.14 -3.67
CA TRP A 182 -3.14 -3.54 -4.91
C TRP A 182 -3.60 -5.00 -4.86
N SER A 183 -2.73 -5.91 -4.42
CA SER A 183 -3.03 -7.35 -4.24
C SER A 183 -4.12 -7.61 -3.21
N PHE A 184 -4.15 -6.83 -2.12
CA PHE A 184 -5.22 -6.86 -1.12
C PHE A 184 -6.59 -6.57 -1.74
N ASN A 185 -6.65 -5.65 -2.72
CA ASN A 185 -7.87 -5.28 -3.42
C ASN A 185 -8.29 -6.25 -4.52
N VAL A 186 -7.35 -6.70 -5.36
CA VAL A 186 -7.67 -7.52 -6.54
C VAL A 186 -7.58 -9.03 -6.27
N GLY A 187 -6.98 -9.41 -5.14
CA GLY A 187 -6.69 -10.79 -4.78
C GLY A 187 -5.37 -11.32 -5.37
N CYS A 188 -4.76 -12.23 -4.62
CA CYS A 188 -3.46 -12.82 -4.96
C CYS A 188 -3.44 -13.55 -6.33
N GLY A 189 -4.54 -14.23 -6.69
CA GLY A 189 -4.63 -14.95 -7.97
C GLY A 189 -4.48 -14.02 -9.17
N ALA A 190 -5.24 -12.92 -9.17
CA ALA A 190 -5.18 -11.91 -10.23
C ALA A 190 -3.82 -11.20 -10.27
N ALA A 191 -3.26 -10.88 -9.10
CA ALA A 191 -1.95 -10.25 -9.00
C ALA A 191 -0.84 -11.14 -9.61
N LYS A 192 -0.82 -12.44 -9.28
CA LYS A 192 0.17 -13.40 -9.77
C LYS A 192 0.17 -13.57 -11.29
N SER A 193 -1.01 -13.60 -11.92
CA SER A 193 -1.13 -13.78 -13.37
C SER A 193 -1.01 -12.49 -14.19
N SER A 194 -0.84 -11.34 -13.52
CA SER A 194 -0.87 -10.02 -14.15
C SER A 194 0.29 -9.75 -15.11
N THR A 195 0.05 -8.91 -16.10
CA THR A 195 1.10 -8.33 -16.94
C THR A 195 2.11 -7.52 -16.11
N LEU A 196 1.66 -6.86 -15.04
CA LEU A 196 2.53 -6.18 -14.07
C LEU A 196 3.63 -7.11 -13.55
N VAL A 197 3.26 -8.25 -12.94
CA VAL A 197 4.24 -9.20 -12.38
C VAL A 197 5.12 -9.81 -13.48
N LYS A 198 4.53 -10.14 -14.65
CA LYS A 198 5.30 -10.63 -15.80
C LYS A 198 6.38 -9.64 -16.23
N ARG A 199 6.05 -8.36 -16.35
CA ARG A 199 6.98 -7.30 -16.75
C ARG A 199 8.07 -7.03 -15.72
N LEU A 200 7.73 -7.04 -14.42
CA LEU A 200 8.73 -6.98 -13.35
C LEU A 200 9.71 -8.15 -13.45
N ASN A 201 9.20 -9.36 -13.63
CA ASN A 201 10.02 -10.57 -13.72
C ASN A 201 10.89 -10.63 -14.99
N ALA A 202 10.49 -9.91 -16.04
CA ALA A 202 11.30 -9.69 -17.23
C ALA A 202 12.43 -8.65 -17.04
N GLY A 203 12.60 -8.10 -15.83
CA GLY A 203 13.67 -7.17 -15.50
C GLY A 203 13.41 -5.73 -15.96
N GLN A 204 12.17 -5.40 -16.36
CA GLN A 204 11.83 -4.03 -16.71
C GLN A 204 11.86 -3.12 -15.48
N ASN A 205 12.11 -1.82 -15.70
CA ASN A 205 12.18 -0.84 -14.61
C ASN A 205 10.89 -0.86 -13.76
N PRO A 206 10.98 -1.11 -12.44
CA PRO A 206 9.80 -1.23 -11.60
C PRO A 206 8.88 -0.01 -11.60
N ASN A 207 9.45 1.21 -11.61
CA ASN A 207 8.66 2.44 -11.59
C ASN A 207 7.88 2.63 -12.89
N THR A 208 8.49 2.32 -14.04
CA THR A 208 7.82 2.35 -15.35
C THR A 208 6.70 1.32 -15.42
N VAL A 209 6.95 0.09 -14.96
CA VAL A 209 5.95 -0.99 -14.95
C VAL A 209 4.76 -0.62 -14.06
N ALA A 210 5.00 -0.15 -12.83
CA ALA A 210 3.93 0.22 -11.92
C ALA A 210 3.07 1.37 -12.48
N ALA A 211 3.70 2.40 -13.06
CA ALA A 211 3.01 3.56 -13.63
C ALA A 211 2.11 3.19 -14.82
N GLN A 212 2.51 2.22 -15.64
CA GLN A 212 1.75 1.81 -16.83
C GLN A 212 0.70 0.73 -16.52
N GLU A 213 0.99 -0.18 -15.59
CA GLU A 213 0.15 -1.36 -15.37
C GLU A 213 -0.91 -1.15 -14.29
N LEU A 214 -0.59 -0.48 -13.17
CA LEU A 214 -1.57 -0.27 -12.09
C LEU A 214 -2.83 0.47 -12.56
N PRO A 215 -2.77 1.55 -13.38
CA PRO A 215 -3.97 2.25 -13.84
C PRO A 215 -4.96 1.38 -14.63
N ARG A 216 -4.52 0.26 -15.21
CA ARG A 216 -5.37 -0.68 -15.95
C ARG A 216 -6.33 -1.44 -15.03
N TRP A 217 -6.04 -1.50 -13.73
CA TRP A 217 -6.83 -2.20 -12.71
C TRP A 217 -7.88 -1.28 -12.07
N ASN A 218 -8.63 -0.57 -12.91
CA ASN A 218 -9.65 0.41 -12.50
C ASN A 218 -11.08 0.00 -12.86
N LYS A 219 -11.31 -1.26 -13.26
CA LYS A 219 -12.61 -1.76 -13.69
C LYS A 219 -13.25 -2.73 -12.70
N ALA A 220 -14.57 -2.68 -12.56
CA ALA A 220 -15.39 -3.69 -11.90
C ALA A 220 -16.62 -3.99 -12.79
N GLY A 221 -17.05 -5.25 -12.90
CA GLY A 221 -18.15 -5.60 -13.81
C GLY A 221 -17.97 -5.10 -15.26
N GLY A 222 -16.72 -5.02 -15.74
CA GLY A 222 -16.35 -4.52 -17.08
C GLY A 222 -16.34 -2.99 -17.25
N LYS A 223 -16.81 -2.20 -16.28
CA LYS A 223 -16.87 -0.73 -16.37
C LYS A 223 -15.77 -0.09 -15.53
N VAL A 224 -15.31 1.10 -15.92
CA VAL A 224 -14.34 1.89 -15.13
C VAL A 224 -15.03 2.46 -13.88
N PHE A 225 -14.37 2.38 -12.72
CA PHE A 225 -14.85 2.94 -11.46
C PHE A 225 -13.89 4.02 -10.99
N ALA A 226 -14.41 5.24 -10.79
CA ALA A 226 -13.61 6.38 -10.33
C ALA A 226 -12.87 6.10 -9.01
N GLY A 227 -13.49 5.35 -8.09
CA GLY A 227 -12.85 4.94 -6.84
C GLY A 227 -11.60 4.08 -7.05
N LEU A 228 -11.67 3.12 -7.99
CA LEU A 228 -10.51 2.29 -8.33
C LEU A 228 -9.45 3.11 -9.06
N THR A 229 -9.83 4.00 -9.98
CA THR A 229 -8.88 4.92 -10.64
C THR A 229 -8.08 5.74 -9.60
N ARG A 230 -8.76 6.32 -8.60
CA ARG A 230 -8.09 7.05 -7.51
C ARG A 230 -7.17 6.15 -6.69
N ARG A 231 -7.60 4.92 -6.40
CA ARG A 231 -6.79 3.93 -5.67
C ARG A 231 -5.51 3.57 -6.41
N ARG A 232 -5.61 3.28 -7.71
CA ARG A 232 -4.45 2.95 -8.55
C ARG A 232 -3.47 4.13 -8.65
N ALA A 233 -3.97 5.36 -8.78
CA ALA A 233 -3.12 6.55 -8.78
C ALA A 233 -2.37 6.73 -7.45
N ALA A 234 -3.02 6.51 -6.31
CA ALA A 234 -2.39 6.60 -5.00
C ALA A 234 -1.36 5.47 -4.77
N GLU A 235 -1.62 4.26 -5.27
CA GLU A 235 -0.66 3.15 -5.25
C GLU A 235 0.57 3.44 -6.13
N VAL A 236 0.39 4.01 -7.33
CA VAL A 236 1.52 4.47 -8.17
C VAL A 236 2.33 5.53 -7.46
N LYS A 237 1.68 6.52 -6.84
CA LYS A 237 2.36 7.58 -6.08
C LYS A 237 3.20 7.01 -4.93
N LEU A 238 2.64 6.08 -4.15
CA LEU A 238 3.41 5.39 -3.11
C LEU A 238 4.57 4.60 -3.72
N PHE A 239 4.34 3.84 -4.78
CA PHE A 239 5.36 3.02 -5.44
C PHE A 239 6.55 3.87 -5.94
N GLN A 240 6.29 5.07 -6.45
CA GLN A 240 7.32 5.99 -6.93
C GLN A 240 8.04 6.75 -5.80
N THR A 241 7.52 6.73 -4.57
CA THR A 241 8.14 7.41 -3.44
C THR A 241 9.41 6.66 -3.01
N PRO A 242 10.61 7.27 -3.10
CA PRO A 242 11.85 6.60 -2.76
C PRO A 242 11.89 6.18 -1.29
N SER A 243 12.52 5.04 -1.03
CA SER A 243 12.83 4.58 0.31
C SER A 243 14.16 3.83 0.31
N LYS A 244 14.91 3.96 1.41
CA LYS A 244 16.19 3.26 1.62
C LYS A 244 16.01 1.84 2.14
N VAL A 245 14.79 1.47 2.55
CA VAL A 245 14.49 0.14 3.11
C VAL A 245 14.23 -0.83 1.96
N LYS A 246 15.15 -1.75 1.73
CA LYS A 246 14.92 -2.87 0.81
C LYS A 246 13.90 -3.83 1.40
N ALA A 247 12.89 -4.20 0.61
CA ALA A 247 11.83 -5.11 1.03
C ALA A 247 11.63 -6.31 0.10
N HIS A 248 12.23 -6.34 -1.09
CA HIS A 248 12.28 -7.52 -1.95
C HIS A 248 13.65 -7.62 -2.67
N PRO A 249 14.23 -8.82 -2.88
CA PRO A 249 13.82 -10.09 -2.28
C PRO A 249 13.88 -10.02 -0.75
N CYS A 250 12.89 -10.69 -0.17
CA CYS A 250 12.85 -11.12 1.22
C CYS A 250 13.73 -12.37 1.38
#